data_AF-A0A0N1PID7-F1
#
_entry.id   AF-A0A0N1PID7-F1
#
_cell.length_a   1.000
_cell.length_b   1.000
_cell.length_c   1.000
_cell.angle_alpha   90.00
_cell.angle_beta   90.00
_cell.angle_gamma   90.00
#
_symmetry.space_group_name_H-M   'P 1'
#
loop_
_entity.id
_entity.type
_entity.pdbx_description
1 polymer ?
#
loop_
_entity_poly.entity_id
_entity_poly.type
_entity_poly.pdbx_seq_one_letter_code
_entity_poly.pdbx_strand_id
1 'polypeptide(L)'
;MIKWIIFLALILVATGESKEMRQLNIAQGPVRGYKEAGDDIFVFHGIPYATAPTGPNKYKVWLPLYLHYNRLDSVEKKNRNSLVDFD
;
A
#
# COMPACT_ATOMS: atom_id res chain seq x y z
N MET A 1 39.22 17.06 -13.42
CA MET A 1 38.38 17.53 -12.28
C MET A 1 36.94 17.01 -12.41
N ILE A 2 36.20 17.38 -13.47
CA ILE A 2 34.77 17.01 -13.64
C ILE A 2 34.51 15.49 -13.64
N LYS A 3 35.43 14.68 -14.20
CA LYS A 3 35.28 13.23 -14.32
C LYS A 3 35.21 12.51 -12.97
N TRP A 4 35.90 13.04 -11.97
CA TRP A 4 35.89 12.49 -10.61
C TRP A 4 34.60 12.83 -9.86
N ILE A 5 34.05 14.02 -10.12
CA ILE A 5 32.77 14.44 -9.54
C ILE A 5 31.63 13.57 -10.09
N ILE A 6 31.64 13.29 -11.40
CA ILE A 6 30.66 12.40 -12.03
C ILE A 6 30.76 10.98 -11.45
N PHE A 7 31.98 10.49 -11.26
CA PHE A 7 32.20 9.15 -10.69
C PHE A 7 31.71 9.05 -9.23
N LEU A 8 31.96 10.09 -8.42
CA LEU A 8 31.47 10.15 -7.04
C LEU A 8 29.94 10.23 -6.96
N ALA A 9 29.32 11.04 -7.83
CA ALA A 9 27.86 11.14 -7.92
C ALA A 9 27.21 9.82 -8.34
N LEU A 10 27.85 9.07 -9.25
CA LEU A 10 27.36 7.76 -9.69
C LEU A 10 27.38 6.73 -8.56
N ILE A 11 28.43 6.73 -7.74
CA ILE A 11 28.54 5.83 -6.57
C ILE A 11 27.44 6.14 -5.54
N LEU A 12 27.17 7.42 -5.29
CA LEU A 12 26.13 7.84 -4.33
C LEU A 12 24.71 7.42 -4.77
N VAL A 13 24.42 7.49 -6.08
CA VAL A 13 23.14 7.00 -6.63
C VAL A 13 23.02 5.48 -6.55
N ALA A 14 24.13 4.76 -6.72
CA ALA A 14 24.15 3.30 -6.66
C ALA A 14 23.94 2.74 -5.24
N THR A 15 24.22 3.52 -4.19
CA THR A 15 23.96 3.11 -2.79
C THR A 15 22.50 3.27 -2.36
N GLY A 16 21.57 3.45 -3.30
CA GLY A 16 20.14 3.42 -3.00
C GLY A 16 19.76 2.12 -2.29
N GLU A 17 19.41 2.22 -1.01
CA GLU A 17 19.09 1.08 -0.16
C GLU A 17 17.79 0.42 -0.65
N SER A 18 17.95 -0.62 -1.47
CA SER A 18 16.83 -1.43 -1.94
C SER A 18 16.29 -2.25 -0.78
N LYS A 19 15.23 -1.74 -0.13
CA LYS A 19 14.54 -2.48 0.94
C LYS A 19 13.94 -3.75 0.36
N GLU A 20 14.36 -4.91 0.85
CA GLU A 20 13.78 -6.20 0.44
C GLU A 20 12.28 -6.20 0.78
N MET A 21 11.46 -6.50 -0.21
CA MET A 21 10.00 -6.44 -0.13
C MET A 21 9.41 -7.82 -0.32
N ARG A 22 8.42 -8.18 0.51
CA ARG A 22 7.68 -9.44 0.41
C ARG A 22 6.18 -9.19 0.35
N GLN A 23 5.50 -9.88 -0.56
CA GLN A 23 4.05 -9.85 -0.66
C GLN A 23 3.46 -11.15 -0.09
N LEU A 24 2.44 -11.02 0.76
CA LEU A 24 1.70 -12.11 1.35
C LEU A 24 0.22 -12.01 0.95
N ASN A 25 -0.39 -13.13 0.56
CA ASN A 25 -1.82 -13.17 0.25
C ASN A 25 -2.58 -13.67 1.49
N ILE A 26 -3.42 -12.81 2.06
CA ILE A 26 -4.27 -13.11 3.22
C ILE A 26 -5.74 -13.18 2.75
N ALA A 27 -6.64 -13.76 3.53
CA ALA A 27 -8.09 -13.80 3.23
C ALA A 27 -8.70 -12.41 2.94
N GLN A 28 -8.08 -11.38 3.51
CA GLN A 28 -8.40 -9.98 3.32
C GLN A 28 -7.85 -9.40 2.00
N GLY A 29 -6.74 -9.92 1.48
CA GLY A 29 -6.12 -9.42 0.25
C GLY A 29 -4.60 -9.48 0.31
N PRO A 30 -3.92 -9.00 -0.76
CA PRO A 30 -2.47 -8.94 -0.78
C PRO A 30 -1.96 -7.85 0.17
N VAL A 31 -1.02 -8.22 1.02
CA VAL A 31 -0.32 -7.32 1.95
C VAL A 31 1.16 -7.30 1.60
N ARG A 32 1.75 -6.12 1.65
CA ARG A 32 3.16 -5.88 1.37
C ARG A 32 3.90 -5.56 2.67
N GLY A 33 5.02 -6.22 2.89
CA GLY A 33 5.91 -6.00 4.03
C GLY A 33 7.33 -5.74 3.55
N TYR A 34 8.11 -5.12 4.42
CA TYR A 34 9.50 -4.77 4.17
C TYR A 34 10.40 -5.46 5.18
N LYS A 35 11.60 -5.81 4.75
CA LYS A 35 12.63 -6.31 5.66
C LYS A 35 13.13 -5.17 6.54
N GLU A 36 13.21 -5.45 7.83
CA GLU A 36 13.77 -4.51 8.81
C GLU A 36 15.30 -4.45 8.64
N ALA A 37 15.88 -3.27 8.78
CA ALA A 37 17.33 -3.12 8.68
C ALA A 37 18.00 -3.67 9.95
N GLY A 38 18.74 -4.77 9.82
CA GLY A 38 19.51 -5.39 10.91
C GLY A 38 18.99 -6.75 11.37
N ASP A 39 17.75 -7.11 11.02
CA ASP A 39 17.16 -8.41 11.34
C ASP A 39 16.68 -9.14 10.08
N ASP A 40 16.70 -10.47 10.09
CA ASP A 40 16.16 -11.28 8.98
C ASP A 40 14.63 -11.50 9.13
N ILE A 41 13.91 -10.42 9.42
CA ILE A 41 12.47 -10.44 9.68
C ILE A 41 11.76 -9.48 8.72
N PHE A 42 10.62 -9.92 8.20
CA PHE A 42 9.71 -9.09 7.40
C PHE A 42 8.60 -8.54 8.29
N VAL A 43 8.44 -7.22 8.30
CA VAL A 43 7.44 -6.54 9.10
C VAL A 43 6.32 -6.00 8.19
N PHE A 44 5.08 -6.23 8.61
CA PHE A 44 3.88 -5.81 7.89
C PHE A 44 3.05 -4.89 8.79
N HIS A 45 3.08 -3.58 8.52
CA HIS A 45 2.36 -2.59 9.32
C HIS A 45 0.99 -2.25 8.74
N GLY A 46 0.07 -1.85 9.62
CA GLY A 46 -1.20 -1.24 9.22
C GLY A 46 -2.21 -2.19 8.57
N ILE A 47 -2.09 -3.50 8.77
CA ILE A 47 -3.08 -4.47 8.28
C ILE A 47 -4.39 -4.30 9.06
N PRO A 48 -5.49 -3.88 8.41
CA PRO A 48 -6.73 -3.63 9.12
C PRO A 48 -7.44 -4.97 9.42
N TYR A 49 -7.44 -5.37 10.68
CA TYR A 49 -8.09 -6.62 11.12
C TYR A 49 -9.60 -6.45 11.40
N ALA A 50 -10.06 -5.23 11.68
CA ALA A 50 -11.44 -4.93 12.00
C ALA A 50 -11.91 -3.62 11.36
N THR A 51 -13.23 -3.46 11.25
CA THR A 51 -13.83 -2.19 10.80
C THR A 51 -13.55 -1.11 11.83
N ALA A 52 -13.09 0.07 11.37
CA ALA A 52 -12.85 1.20 12.25
C ALA A 52 -14.13 1.56 13.03
N PRO A 53 -14.06 1.75 14.36
CA PRO A 53 -15.22 2.06 15.20
C PRO A 53 -15.62 3.53 15.06
N THR A 54 -16.04 3.93 13.86
CA THR A 54 -16.46 5.29 13.53
C THR A 54 -17.99 5.39 13.43
N GLY A 55 -18.53 6.57 13.74
CA GLY A 55 -19.97 6.87 13.61
C GLY A 55 -20.86 5.87 14.36
N PRO A 56 -21.81 5.20 13.68
CA PRO A 56 -22.72 4.21 14.29
C PRO A 56 -22.03 2.99 14.93
N ASN A 57 -20.74 2.78 14.64
CA ASN A 57 -19.97 1.63 15.13
C ASN A 57 -19.09 1.96 16.34
N LYS A 58 -19.14 3.20 16.87
CA LYS A 58 -18.25 3.69 17.94
C LYS A 58 -18.33 2.92 19.27
N TYR A 59 -19.43 2.22 19.52
CA TYR A 59 -19.66 1.44 20.75
C TYR A 59 -20.18 0.03 20.49
N LYS A 60 -20.03 -0.46 19.26
CA LYS A 60 -20.48 -1.80 18.87
C LYS A 60 -19.32 -2.80 18.98
N VAL A 61 -19.68 -4.06 19.17
CA VAL A 61 -18.73 -5.18 19.09
C VAL A 61 -18.03 -5.14 17.73
N TRP A 62 -16.73 -5.43 17.75
CA TRP A 62 -15.88 -5.45 16.57
C TRP A 62 -16.46 -6.34 15.47
N LEU A 63 -16.59 -5.77 14.27
CA LEU A 63 -17.06 -6.48 13.08
C LEU A 63 -15.83 -6.88 12.23
N PRO A 64 -15.71 -8.17 11.82
CA PRO A 64 -14.63 -8.61 10.97
C PRO A 64 -14.66 -7.84 9.64
N LEU A 65 -13.49 -7.35 9.20
CA LEU A 65 -13.39 -6.57 7.98
C LEU A 65 -13.52 -7.50 6.77
N TYR A 66 -14.62 -7.39 6.03
CA TYR A 66 -14.78 -8.04 4.72
C TYR A 66 -14.14 -7.15 3.65
N LEU A 67 -13.09 -7.64 3.01
CA LEU A 67 -12.48 -6.96 1.86
C LEU A 67 -13.22 -7.33 0.59
N HIS A 68 -14.00 -6.37 0.09
CA HIS A 68 -14.62 -6.43 -1.22
C HIS A 68 -13.63 -5.82 -2.22
N TYR A 69 -13.03 -6.64 -3.08
CA TYR A 69 -12.10 -6.21 -4.14
C TYR A 69 -12.70 -5.13 -5.06
N ASN A 70 -14.04 -5.00 -5.13
CA ASN A 70 -14.75 -4.17 -6.11
C ASN A 70 -14.91 -2.68 -5.75
N ARG A 71 -14.28 -2.16 -4.68
CA ARG A 71 -14.46 -0.73 -4.31
C ARG A 71 -13.82 0.21 -5.33
N LEU A 72 -12.70 -0.18 -5.95
CA LEU A 72 -12.05 0.63 -6.99
C LEU A 72 -12.92 0.69 -8.27
N ASP A 73 -13.49 -0.44 -8.67
CA ASP A 73 -14.29 -0.58 -9.89
C ASP A 73 -15.60 0.21 -9.82
N SER A 74 -16.14 0.43 -8.61
CA SER A 74 -17.37 1.17 -8.38
C SER A 74 -17.18 2.68 -8.50
N VAL A 75 -15.99 3.20 -8.17
CA VAL A 75 -15.66 4.63 -8.36
C VAL A 75 -15.40 4.92 -9.84
N GLU A 76 -14.73 4.00 -10.54
CA GLU A 76 -14.46 4.15 -11.98
C GLU A 76 -15.74 4.05 -12.83
N LYS A 77 -16.66 3.13 -12.52
CA LYS A 77 -17.96 3.05 -13.22
C LYS A 77 -18.83 4.30 -12.98
N LYS A 78 -18.80 4.88 -11.79
CA LYS A 78 -19.56 6.11 -11.52
C LYS A 78 -19.02 7.32 -12.30
N ASN A 79 -17.71 7.39 -12.49
CA ASN A 79 -17.09 8.49 -13.24
C ASN A 79 -17.26 8.36 -14.76
N ARG A 80 -17.34 7.13 -15.30
CA ARG A 80 -17.64 6.93 -16.73
C ARG A 80 -19.09 7.18 -17.11
N ASN A 81 -20.04 6.96 -16.20
CA ASN A 81 -21.46 7.14 -16.50
C ASN A 81 -21.96 8.58 -16.32
N SER A 82 -21.12 9.53 -15.89
CA SER A 82 -21.50 10.96 -15.81
C SER A 82 -21.00 11.80 -16.99
N LEU A 83 -20.34 11.19 -17.97
CA LEU A 83 -19.81 11.86 -19.17
C LEU A 83 -20.58 11.48 -20.45
N VAL A 84 -21.75 10.86 -20.31
CA VAL A 84 -22.60 10.43 -21.45
C VAL A 84 -23.95 11.15 -21.47
N ASP A 85 -24.19 12.10 -20.56
CA ASP A 85 -25.46 12.85 -20.48
C ASP A 85 -25.28 14.37 -20.75
N PHE A 86 -24.38 14.73 -21.67
CA PHE A 86 -24.39 16.07 -22.29
C PHE A 86 -24.28 15.92 -23.81
N ASP A 87 -25.38 16.32 -24.46
CA ASP A 87 -25.73 16.37 -25.89
C ASP A 87 -26.34 15.10 -26.53
#